data_AF-A0A359KLT5-F1
#
_entry.id   AF-A0A359KLT5-F1
#
_cell.length_a   1.000
_cell.length_b   1.000
_cell.length_c   1.000
_cell.angle_alpha   90.00
_cell.angle_beta   90.00
_cell.angle_gamma   90.00
#
_symmetry.space_group_name_H-M   'P 1'
#
loop_
_entity.id
_entity.type
_entity.pdbx_description
1 polymer ?
#
loop_
_entity_poly.entity_id
_entity_poly.type
_entity_poly.pdbx_seq_one_letter_code
_entity_poly.pdbx_strand_id
1 'polypeptide(L)'
;MSSSSIRRVAALAATLLVTAQIIMLQIPGGGSEAQAAASELAPFQRVWSRTDEPIAAGKVARTWMWGPAAVSDLSYEPYVESPGGQRIVQYFDKSRMEITQPGAPDDGLWYVTNGLLVVELVSGRRQIGDAASELRTPANVNVAGDPDDTSGPTYASFGSLLDAQPAASGSFLTRRLT
;
A
#
# COMPACT_ATOMS: atom_id res chain seq x y z
N MET A 1 64.53 -21.92 -35.95
CA MET A 1 63.18 -21.49 -35.50
C MET A 1 62.62 -22.58 -34.60
N SER A 2 62.54 -22.33 -33.29
CA SER A 2 62.23 -23.35 -32.27
C SER A 2 60.81 -23.16 -31.71
N SER A 3 60.04 -24.25 -31.75
CA SER A 3 58.59 -24.38 -31.53
C SER A 3 58.08 -24.09 -30.09
N SER A 4 58.97 -23.78 -29.14
CA SER A 4 58.59 -23.57 -27.73
C SER A 4 58.06 -22.17 -27.38
N SER A 5 58.26 -21.18 -28.25
CA SER A 5 57.90 -19.78 -27.97
C SER A 5 56.43 -19.45 -28.24
N ILE A 6 55.74 -20.25 -29.06
CA ILE A 6 54.35 -20.00 -29.48
C ILE A 6 53.34 -20.44 -28.40
N ARG A 7 53.67 -21.43 -27.57
CA ARG A 7 52.76 -21.93 -26.52
C ARG A 7 52.68 -21.03 -25.29
N ARG A 8 53.66 -20.15 -25.06
CA ARG A 8 53.66 -19.21 -23.91
C ARG A 8 52.89 -17.93 -24.19
N VAL A 9 52.79 -17.50 -25.44
CA VAL A 9 52.00 -16.32 -25.83
C VAL A 9 50.50 -16.63 -25.87
N ALA A 10 50.12 -17.86 -26.22
CA ALA A 10 48.72 -18.31 -26.20
C ALA A 10 48.12 -18.40 -24.78
N ALA A 11 48.94 -18.63 -23.75
CA ALA A 11 48.47 -18.74 -22.37
C ALA A 11 48.25 -17.38 -21.67
N LEU A 12 48.88 -16.30 -22.14
CA LEU A 12 48.71 -14.95 -21.58
C LEU A 12 47.63 -14.11 -22.30
N ALA A 13 47.32 -14.43 -23.56
CA ALA A 13 46.19 -13.81 -24.28
C ALA A 13 44.82 -14.35 -23.82
N ALA A 14 44.76 -15.55 -23.24
CA ALA A 14 43.53 -16.13 -22.72
C ALA A 14 43.16 -15.63 -21.30
N THR A 15 44.10 -15.06 -20.54
CA THR A 15 43.81 -14.49 -19.21
C THR A 15 43.42 -13.02 -19.28
N LEU A 16 43.90 -12.27 -20.29
CA LEU A 16 43.54 -10.86 -20.46
C LEU A 16 42.17 -10.64 -21.13
N LEU A 17 41.62 -11.66 -21.80
CA LEU A 17 40.25 -11.62 -22.34
C LEU A 17 39.17 -12.00 -21.32
N VAL A 18 39.56 -12.53 -20.15
CA VAL A 18 38.62 -12.86 -19.05
C VAL A 18 38.55 -11.71 -18.02
N THR A 19 39.56 -10.83 -17.94
CA THR A 19 39.50 -9.66 -17.06
C THR A 19 38.79 -8.45 -17.65
N ALA A 20 38.55 -8.42 -18.97
CA ALA A 20 37.81 -7.34 -19.63
C ALA A 20 36.28 -7.56 -19.68
N GLN A 21 35.79 -8.74 -19.26
CA GLN A 21 34.35 -9.08 -19.21
C GLN A 21 33.75 -9.08 -17.79
N ILE A 22 34.50 -8.60 -16.78
CA ILE A 22 34.04 -8.60 -15.38
C ILE A 22 33.68 -7.18 -14.88
N ILE A 23 33.85 -6.13 -15.70
CA ILE A 23 33.52 -4.73 -15.31
C ILE A 23 32.51 -4.09 -16.27
N MET A 24 31.59 -4.89 -16.85
CA MET A 24 30.42 -4.31 -17.53
C MET A 24 29.10 -5.04 -17.27
N LEU A 25 29.01 -5.69 -16.11
CA LEU A 25 27.72 -6.03 -15.51
C LEU A 25 27.48 -5.13 -14.29
N GLN A 26 27.52 -3.81 -14.52
CA GLN A 26 26.70 -2.91 -13.70
C GLN A 26 25.27 -3.20 -14.13
N ILE A 27 24.67 -4.27 -13.61
CA ILE A 27 23.22 -4.30 -13.46
C ILE A 27 22.97 -3.06 -12.63
N PRO A 28 22.27 -2.02 -13.13
CA PRO A 28 21.64 -1.10 -12.22
C PRO A 28 20.61 -1.98 -11.53
N GLY A 29 21.00 -2.60 -10.42
CA GLY A 29 20.10 -3.02 -9.36
C GLY A 29 19.53 -1.79 -8.66
N GLY A 30 19.24 -0.73 -9.43
CA GLY A 30 18.15 0.14 -9.11
C GLY A 30 16.94 -0.75 -9.19
N GLY A 31 16.58 -1.36 -8.06
CA GLY A 31 15.18 -1.47 -7.74
C GLY A 31 14.63 -0.10 -8.12
N SER A 32 13.75 -0.06 -9.12
CA SER A 32 12.97 1.13 -9.33
C SER A 32 12.23 1.23 -8.00
N GLU A 33 12.74 2.06 -7.08
CA GLU A 33 11.89 2.61 -6.04
C GLU A 33 10.76 3.18 -6.86
N ALA A 34 9.61 2.50 -6.84
CA ALA A 34 8.42 3.01 -7.47
C ALA A 34 8.33 4.44 -6.98
N GLN A 35 8.49 5.40 -7.90
CA GLN A 35 8.47 6.81 -7.54
C GLN A 35 7.18 6.98 -6.72
N ALA A 36 7.31 7.44 -5.48
CA ALA A 36 6.16 7.59 -4.61
C ALA A 36 5.16 8.53 -5.30
N ALA A 37 4.10 7.94 -5.84
CA ALA A 37 3.10 8.58 -6.67
C ALA A 37 1.76 8.26 -6.02
N ALA A 38 1.22 9.24 -5.30
CA ALA A 38 0.08 8.99 -4.45
C ALA A 38 -1.21 8.88 -5.23
N SER A 39 -1.43 9.80 -6.17
CA SER A 39 -2.64 9.83 -6.97
C SER A 39 -2.47 10.77 -8.15
N GLU A 40 -3.06 10.40 -9.28
CA GLU A 40 -3.22 11.32 -10.42
C GLU A 40 -4.34 12.35 -10.18
N LEU A 41 -5.18 12.16 -9.15
CA LEU A 41 -6.23 13.10 -8.78
C LEU A 41 -5.70 14.16 -7.81
N ALA A 42 -5.64 15.41 -8.27
CA ALA A 42 -5.01 16.51 -7.53
C ALA A 42 -5.48 16.68 -6.07
N PRO A 43 -6.78 16.56 -5.73
CA PRO A 43 -7.24 16.52 -4.34
C PRO A 43 -6.58 15.43 -3.47
N PHE A 44 -6.51 14.19 -3.97
CA PHE A 44 -5.89 13.07 -3.24
C PHE A 44 -4.37 13.27 -3.12
N GLN A 45 -3.72 13.71 -4.20
CA GLN A 45 -2.31 14.05 -4.17
C GLN A 45 -2.00 15.15 -3.14
N ARG A 46 -2.85 16.19 -3.01
CA ARG A 46 -2.66 17.23 -1.98
C ARG A 46 -2.67 16.67 -0.56
N VAL A 47 -3.60 15.77 -0.25
CA VAL A 47 -3.68 15.14 1.09
C VAL A 47 -2.43 14.31 1.37
N TRP A 48 -2.01 13.51 0.40
CA TRP A 48 -0.80 12.70 0.53
C TRP A 48 0.46 13.56 0.62
N SER A 49 0.59 14.59 -0.22
CA SER A 49 1.74 15.51 -0.21
C SER A 49 1.93 16.21 1.14
N ARG A 50 0.84 16.54 1.82
CA ARG A 50 0.91 17.12 3.17
C ARG A 50 1.40 16.13 4.23
N THR A 51 1.14 14.84 4.03
CA THR A 51 1.28 13.82 5.09
C THR A 51 2.42 12.84 4.86
N ASP A 52 2.59 12.31 3.66
CA ASP A 52 3.50 11.20 3.37
C ASP A 52 4.66 11.59 2.43
N GLU A 53 4.52 12.65 1.63
CA GLU A 53 5.65 13.16 0.82
C GLU A 53 6.88 13.55 1.67
N PRO A 54 6.76 14.16 2.87
CA PRO A 54 7.94 14.43 3.70
C PRO A 54 8.66 13.15 4.14
N ILE A 55 7.96 12.02 4.26
CA ILE A 55 8.55 10.71 4.54
C ILE A 55 9.27 10.21 3.28
N ALA A 56 8.58 10.23 2.14
CA ALA A 56 9.14 9.82 0.84
C ALA A 56 10.40 10.62 0.47
N ALA A 57 10.42 11.91 0.79
CA ALA A 57 11.56 12.80 0.56
C ALA A 57 12.66 12.70 1.63
N GLY A 58 12.54 11.79 2.61
CA GLY A 58 13.52 11.62 3.69
C GLY A 58 13.64 12.81 4.64
N LYS A 59 12.67 13.73 4.65
CA LYS A 59 12.70 14.95 5.48
C LYS A 59 12.27 14.70 6.93
N VAL A 60 11.54 13.62 7.18
CA VAL A 60 11.08 13.22 8.52
C VAL A 60 11.21 11.71 8.71
N ALA A 61 11.44 11.27 9.95
CA ALA A 61 11.53 9.86 10.31
C ALA A 61 10.33 9.43 11.16
N ARG A 62 9.22 9.08 10.50
CA ARG A 62 8.01 8.50 11.11
C ARG A 62 7.34 7.53 10.12
N THR A 63 6.39 6.74 10.60
CA THR A 63 5.61 5.83 9.75
C THR A 63 4.68 6.56 8.78
N TRP A 64 4.28 5.85 7.72
CA TRP A 64 3.34 6.28 6.69
C TRP A 64 1.91 6.41 7.24
N MET A 65 1.19 7.45 6.81
CA MET A 65 -0.23 7.61 7.11
C MET A 65 -1.10 6.84 6.11
N TRP A 66 -0.77 6.92 4.82
CA TRP A 66 -1.49 6.28 3.72
C TRP A 66 -0.67 5.13 3.11
N GLY A 67 0.63 5.37 2.90
CA GLY A 67 1.53 4.44 2.21
C GLY A 67 2.35 5.14 1.12
N PRO A 68 3.34 4.46 0.53
CA PRO A 68 4.25 5.06 -0.44
C PRO A 68 3.57 5.44 -1.77
N ALA A 69 2.46 4.80 -2.13
CA ALA A 69 1.69 5.07 -3.35
C ALA A 69 0.25 4.57 -3.20
N ALA A 70 -0.63 4.95 -4.12
CA ALA A 70 -1.90 4.25 -4.29
C ALA A 70 -1.67 2.81 -4.74
N VAL A 71 -2.54 1.90 -4.29
CA VAL A 71 -2.51 0.47 -4.65
C VAL A 71 -3.62 0.11 -5.66
N SER A 72 -4.42 1.10 -6.06
CA SER A 72 -5.47 0.95 -7.06
C SER A 72 -5.51 2.14 -8.00
N ASP A 73 -6.13 1.92 -9.16
CA ASP A 73 -6.64 3.02 -9.98
C ASP A 73 -7.78 3.77 -9.27
N LEU A 74 -8.11 4.96 -9.79
CA LEU A 74 -9.31 5.67 -9.39
C LEU A 74 -10.56 4.85 -9.73
N SER A 75 -11.49 4.76 -8.80
CA SER A 75 -12.72 3.99 -8.96
C SER A 75 -13.94 4.83 -8.60
N TYR A 76 -15.07 4.52 -9.25
CA TYR A 76 -16.38 5.09 -8.94
C TYR A 76 -17.23 4.04 -8.22
N GLU A 77 -17.54 4.29 -6.95
CA GLU A 77 -18.31 3.38 -6.11
C GLU A 77 -19.71 3.93 -5.82
N PRO A 78 -20.75 3.09 -5.70
CA PRO A 78 -22.08 3.55 -5.33
C PRO A 78 -22.09 4.38 -4.04
N TYR A 79 -22.70 5.56 -4.10
CA TYR A 79 -22.96 6.41 -2.95
C TYR A 79 -24.22 7.24 -3.20
N VAL A 80 -25.32 6.92 -2.52
CA VAL A 80 -26.67 7.41 -2.85
C VAL A 80 -26.76 8.94 -2.85
N GLU A 81 -26.11 9.59 -1.89
CA GLU A 81 -26.15 11.05 -1.73
C GLU A 81 -25.13 11.78 -2.62
N SER A 82 -24.27 11.07 -3.35
CA SER A 82 -23.32 11.69 -4.27
C SER A 82 -24.01 12.05 -5.60
N PRO A 83 -23.67 13.18 -6.24
CA PRO A 83 -24.06 13.46 -7.62
C PRO A 83 -23.80 12.28 -8.56
N GLY A 84 -24.85 11.83 -9.26
CA GLY A 84 -24.77 10.65 -10.12
C GLY A 84 -24.78 9.30 -9.38
N GLY A 85 -24.99 9.30 -8.07
CA GLY A 85 -25.08 8.10 -7.23
C GLY A 85 -23.74 7.39 -7.02
N GLN A 86 -22.62 8.07 -7.26
CA GLN A 86 -21.28 7.48 -7.15
C GLN A 86 -20.28 8.42 -6.49
N ARG A 87 -19.47 7.91 -5.56
CA ARG A 87 -18.29 8.58 -5.01
C ARG A 87 -17.03 8.21 -5.80
N ILE A 88 -16.05 9.10 -5.83
CA ILE A 88 -14.72 8.81 -6.35
C ILE A 88 -13.88 8.26 -5.21
N VAL A 89 -13.18 7.14 -5.41
CA VAL A 89 -12.31 6.55 -4.40
C VAL A 89 -10.96 6.15 -4.99
N GLN A 90 -9.96 6.07 -4.11
CA GLN A 90 -8.70 5.39 -4.40
C GLN A 90 -8.18 4.70 -3.14
N TYR A 91 -7.64 3.50 -3.32
CA TYR A 91 -7.15 2.66 -2.24
C TYR A 91 -5.64 2.86 -2.06
N PHE A 92 -5.23 2.88 -0.81
CA PHE A 92 -3.86 2.95 -0.34
C PHE A 92 -3.62 1.79 0.62
N ASP A 93 -2.34 1.50 0.89
CA ASP A 93 -1.92 0.42 1.79
C ASP A 93 -2.63 0.47 3.15
N LYS A 94 -2.87 1.67 3.71
CA LYS A 94 -3.43 1.84 5.06
C LYS A 94 -4.90 2.24 5.09
N SER A 95 -5.47 2.70 3.97
CA SER A 95 -6.82 3.27 3.96
C SER A 95 -7.35 3.54 2.54
N ARG A 96 -8.51 4.21 2.45
CA ARG A 96 -9.15 4.70 1.23
C ARG A 96 -9.33 6.21 1.33
N MET A 97 -8.96 6.95 0.29
CA MET A 97 -9.41 8.33 0.11
C MET A 97 -10.70 8.32 -0.70
N GLU A 98 -11.63 9.21 -0.36
CA GLU A 98 -12.91 9.32 -1.06
C GLU A 98 -13.40 10.77 -1.21
N ILE A 99 -14.12 11.04 -2.31
CA ILE A 99 -14.86 12.27 -2.57
C ILE A 99 -16.32 11.88 -2.83
N THR A 100 -17.20 12.23 -1.90
CA THR A 100 -18.65 11.98 -1.99
C THR A 100 -19.43 13.17 -2.55
N GLN A 101 -18.83 14.36 -2.58
CA GLN A 101 -19.44 15.59 -3.10
C GLN A 101 -18.48 16.30 -4.05
N PRO A 102 -18.31 15.81 -5.29
CA PRO A 102 -17.34 16.37 -6.23
C PRO A 102 -17.60 17.84 -6.59
N GLY A 103 -18.84 18.31 -6.48
CA GLY A 103 -19.22 19.71 -6.70
C GLY A 103 -19.05 20.64 -5.48
N ALA A 104 -18.64 20.12 -4.32
CA ALA A 104 -18.38 20.93 -3.14
C ALA A 104 -17.10 21.77 -3.33
N PRO A 105 -16.97 22.92 -2.62
CA PRO A 105 -15.72 23.66 -2.60
C PRO A 105 -14.58 22.81 -2.05
N ASP A 106 -13.45 22.79 -2.76
CA ASP A 106 -12.24 22.15 -2.26
C ASP A 106 -11.45 23.12 -1.37
N ASP A 107 -11.66 22.99 -0.06
CA ASP A 107 -10.95 23.75 0.97
C ASP A 107 -9.58 23.13 1.36
N GLY A 108 -9.22 22.00 0.74
CA GLY A 108 -7.99 21.25 1.00
C GLY A 108 -7.97 20.49 2.33
N LEU A 109 -9.02 20.58 3.16
CA LEU A 109 -9.12 19.93 4.46
C LEU A 109 -10.21 18.88 4.52
N TRP A 110 -11.43 19.20 4.09
CA TRP A 110 -12.62 18.37 4.26
C TRP A 110 -13.17 17.81 2.95
N TYR A 111 -12.67 18.30 1.81
CA TYR A 111 -13.09 17.83 0.50
C TYR A 111 -12.75 16.36 0.23
N VAL A 112 -11.65 15.87 0.80
CA VAL A 112 -11.25 14.46 0.76
C VAL A 112 -11.39 13.86 2.14
N THR A 113 -12.14 12.78 2.27
CA THR A 113 -12.33 12.07 3.54
C THR A 113 -11.53 10.76 3.58
N ASN A 114 -11.26 10.30 4.79
CA ASN A 114 -10.78 8.94 5.05
C ASN A 114 -12.00 8.02 5.10
N GLY A 115 -12.08 7.07 4.17
CA GLY A 115 -13.21 6.14 4.11
C GLY A 115 -13.21 5.13 5.26
N LEU A 116 -14.36 4.52 5.49
CA LEU A 116 -14.57 3.53 6.57
C LEU A 116 -14.00 2.13 6.27
N LEU A 117 -12.99 2.01 5.39
CA LEU A 117 -12.56 0.74 4.81
C LEU A 117 -12.32 -0.37 5.86
N VAL A 118 -11.58 -0.09 6.93
CA VAL A 118 -11.32 -1.08 7.98
C VAL A 118 -12.60 -1.55 8.66
N VAL A 119 -13.53 -0.62 8.94
CA VAL A 119 -14.84 -0.95 9.53
C VAL A 119 -15.66 -1.80 8.56
N GLU A 120 -15.63 -1.47 7.27
CA GLU A 120 -16.31 -2.24 6.22
C GLU A 120 -15.74 -3.66 6.10
N LEU A 121 -14.40 -3.81 6.15
CA LEU A 121 -13.72 -5.11 6.08
C LEU A 121 -14.02 -6.00 7.30
N VAL A 122 -14.08 -5.44 8.50
CA VAL A 122 -14.38 -6.20 9.73
C VAL A 122 -15.86 -6.56 9.82
N SER A 123 -16.76 -5.63 9.52
CA SER A 123 -18.20 -5.81 9.71
C SER A 123 -18.90 -6.45 8.50
N GLY A 124 -18.29 -6.41 7.33
CA GLY A 124 -18.94 -6.73 6.06
C GLY A 124 -19.98 -5.69 5.63
N ARG A 125 -20.15 -4.58 6.34
CA ARG A 125 -21.13 -3.54 5.99
C ARG A 125 -20.47 -2.47 5.14
N ARG A 126 -20.48 -2.65 3.82
CA ARG A 126 -19.90 -1.66 2.89
C ARG A 126 -20.80 -0.43 2.83
N GLN A 127 -20.24 0.74 3.07
CA GLN A 127 -20.98 2.00 2.95
C GLN A 127 -21.37 2.26 1.49
N ILE A 128 -22.63 2.62 1.27
CA ILE A 128 -23.16 3.06 -0.04
C ILE A 128 -23.95 4.37 0.08
N GLY A 129 -23.81 5.07 1.21
CA GLY A 129 -24.42 6.35 1.49
C GLY A 129 -24.19 6.79 2.93
N ASP A 130 -24.73 7.95 3.32
CA ASP A 130 -24.53 8.53 4.65
C ASP A 130 -25.11 7.63 5.76
N ALA A 131 -26.30 7.07 5.51
CA ALA A 131 -26.99 6.13 6.39
C ALA A 131 -27.29 4.78 5.72
N ALA A 132 -26.71 4.53 4.54
CA ALA A 132 -26.98 3.35 3.74
C ALA A 132 -25.75 2.44 3.66
N SER A 133 -25.97 1.13 3.80
CA SER A 133 -24.92 0.11 3.72
C SER A 133 -25.41 -1.14 3.00
N GLU A 134 -24.52 -1.77 2.24
CA GLU A 134 -24.71 -3.08 1.63
C GLU A 134 -23.98 -4.15 2.44
N LEU A 135 -24.65 -5.28 2.69
CA LEU A 135 -24.02 -6.40 3.37
C LEU A 135 -23.16 -7.23 2.41
N ARG A 136 -21.93 -7.49 2.83
CA ARG A 136 -20.93 -8.35 2.20
C ARG A 136 -20.42 -9.35 3.24
N THR A 137 -19.70 -10.36 2.76
CA THR A 137 -18.92 -11.22 3.65
C THR A 137 -17.79 -10.38 4.28
N PRO A 138 -17.61 -10.40 5.61
CA PRO A 138 -16.42 -9.84 6.24
C PRO A 138 -15.13 -10.36 5.59
N ALA A 139 -14.10 -9.52 5.53
CA ALA A 139 -12.93 -9.80 4.72
C ALA A 139 -12.03 -10.86 5.36
N ASN A 140 -11.87 -11.98 4.67
CA ASN A 140 -10.94 -13.03 5.06
C ASN A 140 -9.52 -12.75 4.50
N VAL A 141 -8.98 -11.59 4.86
CA VAL A 141 -7.64 -11.11 4.49
C VAL A 141 -6.89 -10.78 5.78
N ASN A 142 -5.61 -11.16 5.85
CA ASN A 142 -4.75 -10.91 6.99
C ASN A 142 -4.68 -9.41 7.29
N VAL A 143 -4.80 -9.05 8.58
CA VAL A 143 -4.65 -7.65 9.00
C VAL A 143 -3.19 -7.21 8.93
N ALA A 144 -2.27 -8.15 9.12
CA ALA A 144 -0.83 -7.94 9.03
C ALA A 144 -0.13 -9.27 8.66
N GLY A 145 1.10 -9.16 8.17
CA GLY A 145 1.89 -10.33 7.75
C GLY A 145 1.69 -10.68 6.27
N ASP A 146 2.21 -11.84 5.89
CA ASP A 146 2.18 -12.29 4.50
C ASP A 146 0.79 -12.80 4.12
N PRO A 147 0.31 -12.60 2.87
CA PRO A 147 -1.03 -13.04 2.45
C PRO A 147 -1.27 -14.55 2.51
N ASP A 148 -0.22 -15.37 2.52
CA ASP A 148 -0.29 -16.84 2.62
C ASP A 148 -0.14 -17.36 4.06
N ASP A 149 0.05 -16.49 5.06
CA ASP A 149 -0.05 -16.88 6.46
C ASP A 149 -1.49 -17.26 6.80
N THR A 150 -1.69 -18.51 7.20
CA THR A 150 -3.01 -19.06 7.56
C THR A 150 -3.29 -19.01 9.07
N SER A 151 -2.32 -18.56 9.86
CA SER A 151 -2.37 -18.58 11.32
C SER A 151 -2.65 -17.21 11.94
N GLY A 152 -2.51 -16.14 11.15
CA GLY A 152 -2.76 -14.77 11.55
C GLY A 152 -4.25 -14.40 11.58
N PRO A 153 -4.63 -13.38 12.36
CA PRO A 153 -6.00 -12.88 12.38
C PRO A 153 -6.33 -12.14 11.08
N THR A 154 -7.52 -12.41 10.54
CA THR A 154 -8.08 -11.66 9.42
C THR A 154 -9.00 -10.55 9.90
N TYR A 155 -9.35 -9.59 9.04
CA TYR A 155 -10.35 -8.57 9.38
C TYR A 155 -11.67 -9.20 9.86
N ALA A 156 -12.09 -10.30 9.25
CA ALA A 156 -13.28 -11.06 9.65
C ALA A 156 -13.21 -11.59 11.10
N SER A 157 -12.02 -12.02 11.57
CA SER A 157 -11.85 -12.55 12.93
C SER A 157 -12.21 -11.52 14.02
N PHE A 158 -11.99 -10.22 13.74
CA PHE A 158 -12.30 -9.12 14.65
C PHE A 158 -13.80 -8.81 14.74
N GLY A 159 -14.63 -9.30 13.82
CA GLY A 159 -16.07 -9.03 13.83
C GLY A 159 -16.74 -9.46 15.13
N SER A 160 -16.27 -10.55 15.74
CA SER A 160 -16.76 -11.06 17.03
C SER A 160 -16.40 -10.18 18.24
N LEU A 161 -15.46 -9.24 18.07
CA LEU A 161 -14.96 -8.38 19.13
C LEU A 161 -15.57 -6.98 19.15
N LEU A 162 -16.33 -6.59 18.13
CA LEU A 162 -16.88 -5.24 18.02
C LEU A 162 -17.76 -4.87 19.23
N ASP A 163 -18.51 -5.84 19.76
CA ASP A 163 -19.40 -5.68 20.92
C ASP A 163 -18.85 -6.33 22.20
N ALA A 164 -17.61 -6.83 22.17
CA ALA A 164 -17.02 -7.50 23.32
C ALA A 164 -16.76 -6.50 24.46
N GLN A 165 -17.10 -6.89 25.68
CA GLN A 165 -16.82 -6.07 26.85
C GLN A 165 -15.31 -5.88 27.03
N PRO A 166 -14.84 -4.67 27.36
CA PRO A 166 -13.43 -4.42 27.60
C PRO A 166 -12.96 -5.23 28.81
N ALA A 167 -11.72 -5.70 28.75
CA ALA A 167 -11.09 -6.29 29.92
C ALA A 167 -10.90 -5.23 31.02
N ALA A 168 -10.97 -5.64 32.28
CA ALA A 168 -10.70 -4.75 33.39
C ALA A 168 -9.25 -4.20 33.30
N SER A 169 -9.07 -2.95 33.68
CA SER A 169 -7.74 -2.32 33.69
C SER A 169 -6.76 -3.14 34.52
N GLY A 170 -5.54 -3.32 34.02
CA GLY A 170 -4.50 -4.15 34.65
C GLY A 170 -4.64 -5.67 34.44
N SER A 171 -5.67 -6.14 33.72
CA SER A 171 -5.79 -7.56 33.37
C SER A 171 -4.79 -7.96 32.30
N PHE A 172 -4.20 -9.16 32.43
CA PHE A 172 -3.44 -9.79 31.35
C PHE A 172 -4.39 -10.32 30.27
N LEU A 173 -4.09 -9.99 29.01
CA LEU A 173 -4.80 -10.54 27.86
C LEU A 173 -4.00 -11.71 27.27
N THR A 174 -4.55 -12.92 27.36
CA THR A 174 -3.96 -14.14 26.78
C THR A 174 -4.85 -14.78 25.71
N ARG A 175 -5.95 -14.12 25.34
CA ARG A 175 -6.91 -14.62 24.34
C ARG A 175 -6.25 -14.67 22.97
N ARG A 176 -6.34 -15.84 22.33
CA ARG A 176 -6.02 -16.00 20.91
C ARG A 176 -7.26 -15.73 20.07
N LEU A 177 -7.08 -14.97 18.99
CA LEU A 177 -8.09 -14.79 17.95
C LEU A 177 -7.84 -15.82 16.85
N THR A 178 -8.92 -16.36 16.31
CA THR A 178 -8.95 -17.34 15.23
C THR A 178 -9.97 -16.91 14.22
#